data_AF-A0AAU9JK20-F1
#
_entry.id   AF-A0AAU9JK20-F1
#
_cell.length_a   1.000
_cell.length_b   1.000
_cell.length_c   1.000
_cell.angle_alpha   90.00
_cell.angle_beta   90.00
_cell.angle_gamma   90.00
#
_symmetry.space_group_name_H-M   'P 1'
#
loop_
_entity.id
_entity.type
_entity.pdbx_description
1 polymer ?
#
loop_
_entity_poly.entity_id
_entity_poly.type
_entity_poly.pdbx_seq_one_letter_code
_entity_poly.pdbx_strand_id
1 'polypeptide(L)'
;MEDPLLLKQKLEFLQMELDDLKAKEQQQKSMYESMIKSLTSDTDQILSNKASEELQKVESQYQTQIQAMKAKHKQKINALEEKLKDYKEKNYELEKAFKDQKSEYDEVILQLKQENCSLAFQKREIEGKLKEICVKPDNRVNDRLIKENENLRKEIDRVKEESEEDIKKSREQAQKHIQELKEIYDQEKINLEKQCQKLSQELSLQREKIEAEIQAKNNQTLGQRLEEVIDESTYQMEELRRAREEAGEIVGKWKGELTNLVQHVREQLNKSPDCSPIKSVDESQDLLKFAECTREEIKKLRSQLICFQKVIKTLEYNEDKLRQQVRERDDEIDKLKRIIRFKAKDEKTTDYQYLIKQRDELTEQLIIKETELYKIKKQIGDLRCEMSSSTTKPPVYSPRSKHFRSNTTTPKEDLTESVLIPCKEELSDNKINNNAMSEDFQNYGKLQRMINCSKSMECEFCRKILPTGSFHDHILNCKLEIDSSSDTSQINNDTQLDKIEELEKQISHLKISLGKIKNQKAAALIENEKLLLGLKEAKLKWVMAEEKSAEIQLEMKNEMRGLLDVLIKYRQAVILPPALSTEIELAIHNSARFFGGRINVKSRSRTSPTRQRVN
;
A
#
# COMPACT_ATOMS: atom_id res chain seq x y z
N MET A 1 152.03 -34.69 97.80
CA MET A 1 151.57 -34.47 99.19
C MET A 1 151.26 -32.99 99.31
N GLU A 2 150.00 -32.61 99.55
CA GLU A 2 149.66 -31.21 99.82
C GLU A 2 150.40 -30.77 101.10
N ASP A 3 150.92 -29.54 101.06
CA ASP A 3 151.68 -28.91 102.14
C ASP A 3 150.83 -28.85 103.43
N PRO A 4 151.31 -29.36 104.59
CA PRO A 4 150.58 -29.30 105.86
C PRO A 4 150.09 -27.90 106.25
N LEU A 5 150.80 -26.85 105.83
CA LEU A 5 150.37 -25.46 106.03
C LEU A 5 149.11 -25.11 105.23
N LEU A 6 149.00 -25.63 104.00
CA LEU A 6 147.83 -25.42 103.14
C LEU A 6 146.58 -26.12 103.72
N LEU A 7 146.75 -27.30 104.32
CA LEU A 7 145.65 -28.03 104.97
C LEU A 7 145.13 -27.28 106.21
N LYS A 8 146.03 -26.70 107.01
CA LYS A 8 145.65 -25.88 108.17
C LYS A 8 144.89 -24.63 107.74
N GLN A 9 145.36 -23.98 106.67
CA GLN A 9 144.69 -22.79 106.13
C GLN A 9 143.30 -23.13 105.57
N LYS A 10 143.14 -24.27 104.87
CA LYS A 10 141.83 -24.78 104.42
C LYS A 10 140.88 -25.06 105.59
N LEU A 11 141.39 -25.61 106.70
CA LEU A 11 140.58 -25.84 107.92
C LEU A 11 140.13 -24.54 108.59
N GLU A 12 140.99 -23.53 108.68
CA GLU A 12 140.63 -22.22 109.23
C GLU A 12 139.58 -21.50 108.35
N PHE A 13 139.69 -21.61 107.02
CA PHE A 13 138.66 -21.09 106.11
C PHE A 13 137.30 -21.79 106.28
N LEU A 14 137.29 -23.14 106.35
CA LEU A 14 136.07 -23.90 106.58
C LEU A 14 135.44 -23.58 107.95
N GLN A 15 136.26 -23.30 108.96
CA GLN A 15 135.77 -22.90 110.28
C GLN A 15 135.10 -21.51 110.25
N MET A 16 135.70 -20.53 109.54
CA MET A 16 135.06 -19.23 109.32
C MET A 16 133.75 -19.35 108.55
N GLU A 17 133.70 -20.14 107.47
CA GLU A 17 132.47 -20.33 106.69
C GLU A 17 131.35 -20.95 107.54
N LEU A 18 131.69 -21.88 108.42
CA LEU A 18 130.73 -22.49 109.35
C LEU A 18 130.17 -21.47 110.34
N ASP A 19 131.02 -20.60 110.88
CA ASP A 19 130.61 -19.60 111.86
C ASP A 19 129.76 -18.49 111.22
N ASP A 20 130.05 -18.09 109.98
CA ASP A 20 129.21 -17.19 109.17
C ASP A 20 127.83 -17.77 108.88
N LEU A 21 127.74 -19.07 108.56
CA LEU A 21 126.46 -19.75 108.35
C LEU A 21 125.62 -19.82 109.63
N LYS A 22 126.24 -20.08 110.78
CA LYS A 22 125.55 -20.06 112.08
C LYS A 22 125.02 -18.66 112.42
N ALA A 23 125.79 -17.62 112.14
CA ALA A 23 125.34 -16.24 112.37
C ALA A 23 124.12 -15.89 111.50
N LYS A 24 124.11 -16.31 110.22
CA LYS A 24 122.96 -16.13 109.32
C LYS A 24 121.72 -16.88 109.80
N GLU A 25 121.87 -18.13 110.23
CA GLU A 25 120.75 -18.91 110.78
C GLU A 25 120.17 -18.25 112.04
N GLN A 26 121.02 -17.78 112.96
CA GLN A 26 120.61 -17.07 114.17
C GLN A 26 119.82 -15.79 113.84
N GLN A 27 120.29 -15.02 112.86
CA GLN A 27 119.61 -13.81 112.40
C GLN A 27 118.25 -14.13 111.77
N GLN A 28 118.16 -15.20 110.98
CA GLN A 28 116.92 -15.64 110.36
C GLN A 28 115.90 -16.13 111.40
N LYS A 29 116.34 -16.88 112.42
CA LYS A 29 115.50 -17.26 113.57
C LYS A 29 114.96 -16.04 114.31
N SER A 30 115.81 -15.06 114.60
CA SER A 30 115.41 -13.82 115.28
C SER A 30 114.37 -13.04 114.47
N MET A 31 114.52 -12.96 113.15
CA MET A 31 113.55 -12.32 112.26
C MET A 31 112.19 -13.03 112.29
N TYR A 32 112.16 -14.36 112.19
CA TYR A 32 110.91 -15.12 112.26
C TYR A 32 110.24 -15.01 113.63
N GLU A 33 111.01 -15.07 114.73
CA GLU A 33 110.48 -14.85 116.07
C GLU A 33 109.90 -13.45 116.25
N SER A 34 110.50 -12.43 115.63
CA SER A 34 109.99 -11.06 115.66
C SER A 34 108.68 -10.91 114.87
N MET A 35 108.56 -11.54 113.69
CA MET A 35 107.30 -11.58 112.92
C MET A 35 106.19 -12.32 113.65
N ILE A 36 106.51 -13.45 114.28
CA ILE A 36 105.52 -14.19 115.06
C ILE A 36 105.07 -13.34 116.25
N LYS A 37 106.02 -12.69 116.94
CA LYS A 37 105.70 -11.77 118.04
C LYS A 37 104.86 -10.58 117.55
N SER A 38 105.14 -9.96 116.40
CA SER A 38 104.30 -8.84 115.92
C SER A 38 102.89 -9.24 115.50
N LEU A 39 102.67 -10.49 115.07
CA LEU A 39 101.33 -11.03 114.79
C LEU A 39 100.57 -11.47 116.06
N THR A 40 101.29 -11.78 117.14
CA THR A 40 100.72 -12.35 118.37
C THR A 40 100.71 -11.40 119.56
N SER A 41 101.53 -10.33 119.58
CA SER A 41 101.72 -9.49 120.76
C SER A 41 100.75 -8.31 120.91
N ASP A 42 99.73 -8.18 120.05
CA ASP A 42 98.60 -7.25 120.27
C ASP A 42 97.23 -7.82 119.89
N THR A 43 97.11 -9.16 119.77
CA THR A 43 95.90 -9.81 119.25
C THR A 43 95.36 -10.97 120.07
N ASP A 44 95.74 -11.13 121.35
CA ASP A 44 95.23 -12.21 122.18
C ASP A 44 94.76 -11.72 123.56
N GLN A 45 93.48 -11.31 123.62
CA GLN A 45 92.49 -11.72 124.65
C GLN A 45 91.21 -10.85 124.68
N ILE A 46 91.20 -9.65 124.09
CA ILE A 46 89.99 -8.81 123.98
C ILE A 46 89.38 -8.86 122.57
N LEU A 47 90.17 -9.18 121.54
CA LEU A 47 89.69 -9.36 120.16
C LEU A 47 89.21 -10.79 119.86
N SER A 48 89.61 -11.81 120.62
CA SER A 48 89.14 -13.20 120.39
C SER A 48 87.64 -13.37 120.69
N ASN A 49 87.15 -12.81 121.80
CA ASN A 49 85.71 -12.81 122.10
C ASN A 49 84.92 -11.86 121.18
N LYS A 50 85.44 -10.65 120.88
CA LYS A 50 84.75 -9.70 119.98
C LYS A 50 84.73 -10.16 118.52
N ALA A 51 85.82 -10.68 118.00
CA ALA A 51 85.88 -11.24 116.65
C ALA A 51 85.08 -12.54 116.54
N SER A 52 85.06 -13.38 117.59
CA SER A 52 84.19 -14.56 117.62
C SER A 52 82.70 -14.18 117.69
N GLU A 53 82.32 -13.20 118.52
CA GLU A 53 80.94 -12.67 118.57
C GLU A 53 80.54 -11.96 117.28
N GLU A 54 81.44 -11.21 116.64
CA GLU A 54 81.21 -10.58 115.34
C GLU A 54 81.09 -11.62 114.23
N LEU A 55 81.93 -12.66 114.22
CA LEU A 55 81.82 -13.79 113.28
C LEU A 55 80.50 -14.52 113.47
N GLN A 56 80.09 -14.80 114.71
CA GLN A 56 78.82 -15.47 115.03
C GLN A 56 77.61 -14.60 114.64
N LYS A 57 77.68 -13.27 114.84
CA LYS A 57 76.67 -12.32 114.36
C LYS A 57 76.60 -12.32 112.83
N VAL A 58 77.74 -12.25 112.14
CA VAL A 58 77.81 -12.29 110.68
C VAL A 58 77.29 -13.63 110.14
N GLU A 59 77.63 -14.75 110.75
CA GLU A 59 77.09 -16.07 110.43
C GLU A 59 75.57 -16.13 110.64
N SER A 60 75.06 -15.61 111.76
CA SER A 60 73.62 -15.55 112.03
C SER A 60 72.88 -14.65 111.02
N GLN A 61 73.49 -13.53 110.60
CA GLN A 61 72.97 -12.65 109.57
C GLN A 61 72.97 -13.33 108.20
N TYR A 62 74.05 -14.02 107.83
CA TYR A 62 74.12 -14.80 106.60
C TYR A 62 73.11 -15.95 106.60
N GLN A 63 72.95 -16.67 107.71
CA GLN A 63 71.93 -17.71 107.85
C GLN A 63 70.52 -17.12 107.67
N THR A 64 70.24 -15.97 108.29
CA THR A 64 68.95 -15.28 108.16
C THR A 64 68.71 -14.82 106.71
N GLN A 65 69.74 -14.27 106.05
CA GLN A 65 69.67 -13.87 104.64
C GLN A 65 69.46 -15.08 103.72
N ILE A 66 70.16 -16.19 103.96
CA ILE A 66 69.99 -17.45 103.22
C ILE A 66 68.58 -17.99 103.42
N GLN A 67 68.04 -17.98 104.64
CA GLN A 67 66.66 -18.42 104.91
C GLN A 67 65.63 -17.50 104.24
N ALA A 68 65.82 -16.19 104.28
CA ALA A 68 64.96 -15.22 103.61
C ALA A 68 65.00 -15.39 102.08
N MET A 69 66.18 -15.62 101.50
CA MET A 69 66.34 -15.92 100.07
C MET A 69 65.67 -17.25 99.70
N LYS A 70 65.87 -18.30 100.50
CA LYS A 70 65.20 -19.60 100.32
C LYS A 70 63.68 -19.45 100.36
N ALA A 71 63.14 -18.66 101.30
CA ALA A 71 61.71 -18.39 101.39
C ALA A 71 61.17 -17.64 100.16
N LYS A 72 61.88 -16.60 99.69
CA LYS A 72 61.53 -15.86 98.46
C LYS A 72 61.57 -16.76 97.22
N HIS A 73 62.61 -17.59 97.08
CA HIS A 73 62.71 -18.53 95.96
C HIS A 73 61.60 -19.58 96.02
N LYS A 74 61.27 -20.11 97.20
CA LYS A 74 60.14 -21.04 97.38
C LYS A 74 58.80 -20.40 97.00
N GLN A 75 58.54 -19.17 97.43
CA GLN A 75 57.33 -18.43 97.01
C GLN A 75 57.27 -18.24 95.50
N LYS A 76 58.40 -17.88 94.86
CA LYS A 76 58.47 -17.72 93.40
C LYS A 76 58.25 -19.05 92.66
N ILE A 77 58.79 -20.15 93.16
CA ILE A 77 58.57 -21.50 92.62
C ILE A 77 57.08 -21.85 92.71
N ASN A 78 56.46 -21.71 93.89
CA ASN A 78 55.04 -21.98 94.07
C ASN A 78 54.16 -21.15 93.13
N ALA A 79 54.46 -19.85 92.97
CA ALA A 79 53.70 -18.99 92.06
C ALA A 79 53.88 -19.35 90.57
N LEU A 80 55.06 -19.87 90.19
CA LEU A 80 55.29 -20.37 88.83
C LEU A 80 54.61 -21.73 88.60
N GLU A 81 54.59 -22.60 89.61
CA GLU A 81 53.88 -23.88 89.56
C GLU A 81 52.36 -23.68 89.45
N GLU A 82 51.81 -22.71 90.18
CA GLU A 82 50.39 -22.32 90.08
C GLU A 82 50.05 -21.79 88.69
N LYS A 83 50.84 -20.85 88.15
CA LYS A 83 50.67 -20.38 86.77
C LYS A 83 50.78 -21.49 85.72
N LEU A 84 51.69 -22.44 85.93
CA LEU A 84 51.86 -23.58 85.04
C LEU A 84 50.64 -24.51 85.09
N LYS A 85 50.02 -24.65 86.26
CA LYS A 85 48.75 -25.37 86.41
C LYS A 85 47.61 -24.65 85.66
N ASP A 86 47.46 -23.34 85.84
CA ASP A 86 46.45 -22.54 85.13
C ASP A 86 46.61 -22.62 83.61
N TYR A 87 47.85 -22.58 83.10
CA TYR A 87 48.12 -22.72 81.68
C TYR A 87 47.78 -24.12 81.15
N LYS A 88 48.01 -25.17 81.94
CA LYS A 88 47.61 -26.54 81.56
C LYS A 88 46.10 -26.68 81.50
N GLU A 89 45.38 -26.11 82.46
CA GLU A 89 43.92 -26.13 82.50
C GLU A 89 43.33 -25.36 81.31
N LYS A 90 43.80 -24.14 81.04
CA LYS A 90 43.39 -23.36 79.86
C LYS A 90 43.70 -24.07 78.54
N ASN A 91 44.86 -24.72 78.43
CA ASN A 91 45.20 -25.48 77.22
C ASN A 91 44.25 -26.68 77.04
N TYR A 92 43.91 -27.37 78.13
CA TYR A 92 42.93 -28.46 78.09
C TYR A 92 41.52 -27.96 77.67
N GLU A 93 41.06 -26.83 78.21
CA GLU A 93 39.79 -26.20 77.82
C GLU A 93 39.78 -25.80 76.33
N LEU A 94 40.88 -25.21 75.84
CA LEU A 94 41.01 -24.84 74.42
C LEU A 94 41.04 -26.06 73.50
N GLU A 95 41.75 -27.12 73.88
CA GLU A 95 41.75 -28.38 73.12
C GLU A 95 40.37 -29.03 73.08
N LYS A 96 39.62 -28.96 74.19
CA LYS A 96 38.24 -29.44 74.25
C LYS A 96 37.33 -28.60 73.36
N ALA A 97 37.37 -27.27 73.48
CA ALA A 97 36.58 -26.37 72.66
C ALA A 97 36.89 -26.53 71.15
N PHE A 98 38.15 -26.73 70.79
CA PHE A 98 38.56 -27.00 69.41
C PHE A 98 38.01 -28.34 68.89
N LYS A 99 38.02 -29.39 69.74
CA LYS A 99 37.42 -30.69 69.39
C LYS A 99 35.91 -30.59 69.22
N ASP A 100 35.23 -29.87 70.11
CA ASP A 100 33.78 -29.67 70.06
C ASP A 100 33.40 -28.89 68.79
N GLN A 101 34.10 -27.79 68.50
CA GLN A 101 33.90 -26.98 67.29
C GLN A 101 34.17 -27.79 66.00
N LYS A 102 35.22 -28.63 66.01
CA LYS A 102 35.50 -29.50 64.87
C LYS A 102 34.39 -30.51 64.64
N SER A 103 33.84 -31.11 65.70
CA SER A 103 32.72 -32.04 65.60
C SER A 103 31.48 -31.37 65.02
N GLU A 104 31.18 -30.13 65.44
CA GLU A 104 30.05 -29.35 64.91
C GLU A 104 30.20 -29.07 63.41
N TYR A 105 31.40 -28.69 62.95
CA TYR A 105 31.65 -28.50 61.52
C TYR A 105 31.55 -29.80 60.72
N ASP A 106 32.03 -30.92 61.26
CA ASP A 106 31.94 -32.22 60.62
C ASP A 106 30.47 -32.67 60.46
N GLU A 107 29.60 -32.38 61.43
CA GLU A 107 28.16 -32.61 61.35
C GLU A 107 27.48 -31.75 60.27
N VAL A 108 27.79 -30.46 60.20
CA VAL A 108 27.26 -29.55 59.16
C VAL A 108 27.71 -29.99 57.77
N ILE A 109 28.98 -30.38 57.60
CA ILE A 109 29.50 -30.92 56.34
C ILE A 109 28.73 -32.19 55.94
N LEU A 110 28.41 -33.06 56.90
CA LEU A 110 27.64 -34.28 56.64
C LEU A 110 26.22 -33.96 56.17
N GLN A 111 25.53 -33.01 56.82
CA GLN A 111 24.19 -32.57 56.41
C GLN A 111 24.19 -31.99 54.99
N LEU A 112 25.12 -31.08 54.68
CA LEU A 112 25.24 -30.51 53.33
C LEU A 112 25.56 -31.55 52.25
N LYS A 113 26.31 -32.61 52.59
CA LYS A 113 26.55 -33.73 51.67
C LYS A 113 25.27 -34.52 51.39
N GLN A 114 24.45 -34.77 52.42
CA GLN A 114 23.16 -35.46 52.27
C GLN A 114 22.18 -34.65 51.41
N GLU A 115 22.07 -33.35 51.63
CA GLU A 115 21.22 -32.45 50.83
C GLU A 115 21.66 -32.41 49.36
N ASN A 116 22.96 -32.27 49.10
CA ASN A 116 23.49 -32.30 47.73
C ASN A 116 23.21 -33.63 47.01
N CYS A 117 23.27 -34.76 47.72
CA CYS A 117 22.89 -36.05 47.16
C CYS A 117 21.39 -36.10 46.79
N SER A 118 20.51 -35.57 47.65
CA SER A 118 19.06 -35.49 47.40
C SER A 118 18.75 -34.60 46.19
N LEU A 119 19.35 -33.42 46.11
CA LEU A 119 19.19 -32.49 44.98
C LEU A 119 19.71 -33.08 43.67
N ALA A 120 20.85 -33.78 43.70
CA ALA A 120 21.39 -34.45 42.53
C ALA A 120 20.47 -35.57 42.01
N PHE A 121 19.79 -36.28 42.91
CA PHE A 121 18.79 -37.30 42.54
C PHE A 121 17.57 -36.65 41.88
N GLN A 122 17.00 -35.60 42.49
CA GLN A 122 15.85 -34.87 41.92
C GLN A 122 16.15 -34.29 40.54
N LYS A 123 17.36 -33.73 40.36
CA LYS A 123 17.81 -33.23 39.06
C LYS A 123 17.78 -34.33 37.99
N ARG A 124 18.32 -35.51 38.29
CA ARG A 124 18.30 -36.65 37.36
C ARG A 124 16.88 -37.11 37.03
N GLU A 125 15.99 -37.13 38.01
CA GLU A 125 14.59 -37.50 37.82
C GLU A 125 13.87 -36.54 36.87
N ILE A 126 14.06 -35.23 37.06
CA ILE A 126 13.47 -34.19 36.19
C ILE A 126 14.06 -34.27 34.78
N GLU A 127 15.38 -34.45 34.64
CA GLU A 127 16.03 -34.64 33.34
C GLU A 127 15.51 -35.90 32.62
N GLY A 128 15.22 -36.98 33.35
CA GLY A 128 14.58 -38.17 32.83
C GLY A 128 13.17 -37.88 32.30
N LYS A 129 12.32 -37.23 33.10
CA LYS A 129 10.97 -36.82 32.71
C LYS A 129 10.96 -35.89 31.50
N LEU A 130 11.89 -34.93 31.43
CA LEU A 130 12.03 -34.04 30.28
C LEU A 130 12.43 -34.81 29.01
N LYS A 131 13.36 -35.76 29.11
CA LYS A 131 13.71 -36.62 27.97
C LYS A 131 12.52 -37.45 27.50
N GLU A 132 11.73 -38.01 28.41
CA GLU A 132 10.52 -38.76 28.03
C GLU A 132 9.47 -37.89 27.34
N ILE A 133 9.27 -36.65 27.79
CA ILE A 133 8.37 -35.69 27.14
C ILE A 133 8.89 -35.29 25.75
N CYS A 134 10.20 -35.07 25.61
CA CYS A 134 10.80 -34.69 24.33
C CYS A 134 10.91 -35.86 23.33
N VAL A 135 10.98 -37.12 23.79
CA VAL A 135 11.11 -38.34 22.96
C VAL A 135 9.76 -38.93 22.57
N LYS A 136 8.65 -38.42 23.10
CA LYS A 136 7.30 -38.68 22.56
C LYS A 136 6.90 -37.54 21.62
N PRO A 137 7.45 -37.42 20.41
CA PRO A 137 6.91 -36.46 19.49
C PRO A 137 5.60 -37.01 18.95
N ASP A 138 4.59 -36.17 19.00
CA ASP A 138 3.37 -36.26 18.18
C ASP A 138 3.70 -36.04 16.68
N ASN A 139 4.89 -36.46 16.22
CA ASN A 139 5.35 -36.37 14.84
C ASN A 139 4.36 -37.05 13.88
N ARG A 140 3.68 -38.11 14.34
CA ARG A 140 2.63 -38.76 13.55
C ARG A 140 1.42 -37.85 13.33
N VAL A 141 1.06 -37.01 14.29
CA VAL A 141 -0.04 -36.04 14.13
C VAL A 141 0.42 -34.89 13.24
N ASN A 142 1.65 -34.40 13.43
CA ASN A 142 2.22 -33.35 12.59
C ASN A 142 2.33 -33.81 11.11
N ASP A 143 2.83 -35.02 10.86
CA ASP A 143 2.93 -35.59 9.51
C ASP A 143 1.56 -35.80 8.85
N ARG A 144 0.54 -36.18 9.65
CA ARG A 144 -0.84 -36.27 9.15
C ARG A 144 -1.40 -34.90 8.77
N LEU A 145 -1.17 -33.88 9.59
CA LEU A 145 -1.61 -32.51 9.32
C LEU A 145 -0.89 -31.90 8.12
N ILE A 146 0.38 -32.24 7.91
CA ILE A 146 1.14 -31.83 6.72
C ILE A 146 0.53 -32.46 5.47
N LYS A 147 0.29 -33.78 5.48
CA LYS A 147 -0.36 -34.49 4.35
C LYS A 147 -1.77 -33.97 4.07
N GLU A 148 -2.55 -33.70 5.11
CA GLU A 148 -3.90 -33.15 4.95
C GLU A 148 -3.85 -31.74 4.33
N ASN A 149 -2.91 -30.89 4.76
CA ASN A 149 -2.70 -29.57 4.14
C ASN A 149 -2.27 -29.68 2.67
N GLU A 150 -1.40 -30.62 2.32
CA GLU A 150 -1.02 -30.86 0.92
C GLU A 150 -2.20 -31.31 0.07
N ASN A 151 -3.05 -32.20 0.60
CA ASN A 151 -4.26 -32.66 -0.09
C ASN A 151 -5.26 -31.50 -0.28
N LEU A 152 -5.47 -30.69 0.76
CA LEU A 152 -6.36 -29.52 0.66
C LEU A 152 -5.84 -28.48 -0.35
N ARG A 153 -4.53 -28.29 -0.46
CA ARG A 153 -3.93 -27.42 -1.48
C ARG A 153 -4.20 -27.93 -2.89
N LYS A 154 -3.98 -29.23 -3.13
CA LYS A 154 -4.28 -29.87 -4.43
C LYS A 154 -5.75 -29.75 -4.81
N GLU A 155 -6.65 -29.93 -3.84
CA GLU A 155 -8.09 -29.79 -4.06
C GLU A 155 -8.47 -28.33 -4.41
N ILE A 156 -7.89 -27.36 -3.71
CA ILE A 156 -8.09 -25.93 -4.02
C ILE A 156 -7.62 -25.62 -5.44
N ASP A 157 -6.46 -26.11 -5.85
CA ASP A 157 -5.94 -25.83 -7.18
C ASP A 157 -6.77 -26.52 -8.27
N ARG A 158 -7.26 -27.75 -8.05
CA ARG A 158 -8.20 -28.41 -8.96
C ARG A 158 -9.50 -27.61 -9.12
N VAL A 159 -10.09 -27.14 -8.01
CA VAL A 159 -11.33 -26.35 -8.05
C VAL A 159 -11.12 -25.00 -8.75
N LYS A 160 -9.93 -24.38 -8.60
CA LYS A 160 -9.60 -23.16 -9.36
C LYS A 160 -9.57 -23.45 -10.86
N GLU A 161 -8.88 -24.49 -11.29
CA GLU A 161 -8.79 -24.87 -12.70
C GLU A 161 -10.18 -25.16 -13.30
N GLU A 162 -11.01 -25.93 -12.59
CA GLU A 162 -12.41 -26.20 -12.96
C GLU A 162 -13.21 -24.88 -13.10
N SER A 163 -13.09 -23.98 -12.13
CA SER A 163 -13.81 -22.69 -12.17
C SER A 163 -13.33 -21.76 -13.28
N GLU A 164 -12.03 -21.76 -13.60
CA GLU A 164 -11.48 -20.99 -14.72
C GLU A 164 -11.97 -21.53 -16.06
N GLU A 165 -12.09 -22.84 -16.20
CA GLU A 165 -12.64 -23.48 -17.40
C GLU A 165 -14.14 -23.16 -17.58
N ASP A 166 -14.93 -23.18 -16.50
CA ASP A 166 -16.34 -22.81 -16.53
C ASP A 166 -16.54 -21.32 -16.88
N ILE A 167 -15.73 -20.43 -16.31
CA ILE A 167 -15.71 -19.01 -16.68
C ILE A 167 -15.36 -18.83 -18.15
N LYS A 168 -14.39 -19.60 -18.67
CA LYS A 168 -14.00 -19.56 -20.08
C LYS A 168 -15.14 -20.02 -20.99
N LYS A 169 -15.80 -21.14 -20.68
CA LYS A 169 -16.98 -21.64 -21.41
C LYS A 169 -18.13 -20.63 -21.40
N SER A 170 -18.41 -20.02 -20.25
CA SER A 170 -19.44 -18.98 -20.13
C SER A 170 -19.12 -17.74 -20.97
N ARG A 171 -17.85 -17.29 -21.01
CA ARG A 171 -17.41 -16.19 -21.88
C ARG A 171 -17.56 -16.52 -23.36
N GLU A 172 -17.18 -17.73 -23.78
CA GLU A 172 -17.34 -18.18 -25.16
C GLU A 172 -18.82 -18.24 -25.57
N GLN A 173 -19.71 -18.72 -24.69
CA GLN A 173 -21.16 -18.69 -24.92
C GLN A 173 -21.71 -17.27 -25.02
N ALA A 174 -21.34 -16.38 -24.10
CA ALA A 174 -21.76 -14.98 -24.15
C ALA A 174 -21.28 -14.29 -25.44
N GLN A 175 -20.06 -14.58 -25.90
CA GLN A 175 -19.53 -14.05 -27.14
C GLN A 175 -20.29 -14.58 -28.37
N LYS A 176 -20.69 -15.85 -28.38
CA LYS A 176 -21.58 -16.40 -29.42
C LYS A 176 -22.93 -15.69 -29.45
N HIS A 177 -23.57 -15.50 -28.30
CA HIS A 177 -24.85 -14.79 -28.24
C HIS A 177 -24.75 -13.32 -28.67
N ILE A 178 -23.66 -12.63 -28.31
CA ILE A 178 -23.41 -11.25 -28.79
C ILE A 178 -23.26 -11.24 -30.32
N GLN A 179 -22.61 -12.24 -30.90
CA GLN A 179 -22.45 -12.36 -32.35
C GLN A 179 -23.79 -12.65 -33.04
N GLU A 180 -24.60 -13.57 -32.51
CA GLU A 180 -25.96 -13.85 -33.00
C GLU A 180 -26.86 -12.61 -32.95
N LEU A 181 -26.81 -11.84 -31.85
CA LEU A 181 -27.58 -10.59 -31.74
C LEU A 181 -27.14 -9.53 -32.74
N LYS A 182 -25.84 -9.43 -33.05
CA LYS A 182 -25.33 -8.53 -34.09
C LYS A 182 -25.86 -8.93 -35.47
N GLU A 183 -25.86 -10.23 -35.78
CA GLU A 183 -26.37 -10.75 -37.04
C GLU A 183 -27.88 -10.49 -37.20
N ILE A 184 -28.66 -10.67 -36.13
CA ILE A 184 -30.09 -10.32 -36.10
C ILE A 184 -30.28 -8.82 -36.34
N TYR A 185 -29.53 -7.97 -35.64
CA TYR A 185 -29.61 -6.52 -35.79
C TYR A 185 -29.28 -6.07 -37.21
N ASP A 186 -28.21 -6.60 -37.82
CA ASP A 186 -27.82 -6.26 -39.19
C ASP A 186 -28.88 -6.74 -40.20
N GLN A 187 -29.47 -7.92 -39.98
CA GLN A 187 -30.55 -8.43 -40.82
C GLN A 187 -31.83 -7.57 -40.71
N GLU A 188 -32.22 -7.17 -39.50
CA GLU A 188 -33.35 -6.27 -39.26
C GLU A 188 -33.12 -4.89 -39.88
N LYS A 189 -31.91 -4.34 -39.74
CA LYS A 189 -31.50 -3.09 -40.37
C LYS A 189 -31.68 -3.14 -41.89
N ILE A 190 -31.19 -4.19 -42.56
CA ILE A 190 -31.36 -4.38 -44.01
C ILE A 190 -32.84 -4.49 -44.38
N ASN A 191 -33.64 -5.20 -43.57
CA ASN A 191 -35.08 -5.33 -43.81
C ASN A 191 -35.82 -4.00 -43.68
N LEU A 192 -35.48 -3.18 -42.68
CA LEU A 192 -36.02 -1.83 -42.50
C LEU A 192 -35.60 -0.90 -43.64
N GLU A 193 -34.34 -0.95 -44.08
CA GLU A 193 -33.86 -0.18 -45.23
C GLU A 193 -34.65 -0.54 -46.50
N LYS A 194 -34.92 -1.82 -46.75
CA LYS A 194 -35.77 -2.27 -47.86
C LYS A 194 -37.21 -1.77 -47.74
N GLN A 195 -37.79 -1.76 -46.54
CA GLN A 195 -39.14 -1.22 -46.32
C GLN A 195 -39.19 0.29 -46.57
N CYS A 196 -38.20 1.05 -46.07
CA CYS A 196 -38.06 2.48 -46.34
C CYS A 196 -37.95 2.78 -47.83
N GLN A 197 -37.16 1.99 -48.57
CA GLN A 197 -37.04 2.12 -50.03
C GLN A 197 -38.38 1.88 -50.74
N LYS A 198 -39.13 0.84 -50.37
CA LYS A 198 -40.46 0.56 -50.93
C LYS A 198 -41.44 1.70 -50.67
N LEU A 199 -41.51 2.20 -49.43
CA LEU A 199 -42.38 3.33 -49.08
C LEU A 199 -41.98 4.60 -49.82
N SER A 200 -40.68 4.85 -50.01
CA SER A 200 -40.21 6.00 -50.78
C SER A 200 -40.60 5.90 -52.26
N GLN A 201 -40.56 4.70 -52.86
CA GLN A 201 -41.02 4.48 -54.23
C GLN A 201 -42.53 4.67 -54.35
N GLU A 202 -43.31 4.14 -53.40
CA GLU A 202 -44.77 4.31 -53.37
C GLU A 202 -45.17 5.78 -53.23
N LEU A 203 -44.51 6.53 -52.35
CA LEU A 203 -44.70 7.98 -52.22
C LEU A 203 -44.35 8.72 -53.51
N SER A 204 -43.29 8.31 -54.22
CA SER A 204 -42.93 8.89 -55.52
C SER A 204 -44.02 8.64 -56.57
N LEU A 205 -44.52 7.41 -56.66
CA LEU A 205 -45.61 7.05 -57.58
C LEU A 205 -46.91 7.80 -57.25
N GLN A 206 -47.24 7.95 -55.97
CA GLN A 206 -48.41 8.72 -55.55
C GLN A 206 -48.26 10.21 -55.90
N ARG A 207 -47.06 10.78 -55.72
CA ARG A 207 -46.78 12.17 -56.14
C ARG A 207 -46.95 12.35 -57.64
N GLU A 208 -46.37 11.46 -58.44
CA GLU A 208 -46.49 11.49 -59.90
C GLU A 208 -47.95 11.36 -60.36
N LYS A 209 -48.72 10.46 -59.74
CA LYS A 209 -50.14 10.31 -60.03
C LYS A 209 -50.95 11.58 -59.69
N ILE A 210 -50.72 12.17 -58.53
CA ILE A 210 -51.38 13.42 -58.12
C ILE A 210 -50.99 14.55 -59.08
N GLU A 211 -49.73 14.65 -59.48
CA GLU A 211 -49.23 15.65 -60.41
C GLU A 211 -49.88 15.50 -61.80
N ALA A 212 -50.00 14.27 -62.30
CA ALA A 212 -50.71 13.97 -63.54
C ALA A 212 -52.21 14.33 -63.46
N GLU A 213 -52.87 14.02 -62.34
CA GLU A 213 -54.27 14.40 -62.11
C GLU A 213 -54.47 15.92 -62.06
N ILE A 214 -53.56 16.64 -61.38
CA ILE A 214 -53.55 18.12 -61.35
C ILE A 214 -53.36 18.66 -62.76
N GLN A 215 -52.42 18.12 -63.52
CA GLN A 215 -52.14 18.57 -64.89
C GLN A 215 -53.33 18.32 -65.83
N ALA A 216 -53.99 17.15 -65.72
CA ALA A 216 -55.20 16.84 -66.47
C ALA A 216 -56.35 17.79 -66.14
N LYS A 217 -56.60 18.06 -64.85
CA LYS A 217 -57.61 19.03 -64.41
C LYS A 217 -57.30 20.45 -64.87
N ASN A 218 -56.04 20.87 -64.83
CA ASN A 218 -55.63 22.17 -65.32
C ASN A 218 -55.87 22.29 -66.83
N ASN A 219 -55.50 21.27 -67.62
CA ASN A 219 -55.73 21.26 -69.06
C ASN A 219 -57.24 21.27 -69.39
N GLN A 220 -58.05 20.51 -68.67
CA GLN A 220 -59.51 20.53 -68.83
C GLN A 220 -60.10 21.90 -68.49
N THR A 221 -59.70 22.50 -67.37
CA THR A 221 -60.18 23.83 -66.93
C THR A 221 -59.76 24.92 -67.91
N LEU A 222 -58.53 24.85 -68.44
CA LEU A 222 -58.05 25.76 -69.47
C LEU A 222 -58.82 25.58 -70.78
N GLY A 223 -59.09 24.33 -71.19
CA GLY A 223 -59.91 24.01 -72.35
C GLY A 223 -61.32 24.60 -72.26
N GLN A 224 -62.00 24.39 -71.13
CA GLN A 224 -63.33 24.94 -70.86
C GLN A 224 -63.32 26.48 -70.90
N ARG A 225 -62.35 27.12 -70.26
CA ARG A 225 -62.22 28.59 -70.31
C ARG A 225 -61.93 29.12 -71.71
N LEU A 226 -61.14 28.40 -72.51
CA LEU A 226 -60.87 28.78 -73.89
C LEU A 226 -62.14 28.66 -74.74
N GLU A 227 -62.92 27.61 -74.55
CA GLU A 227 -64.21 27.41 -75.22
C GLU A 227 -65.20 28.51 -74.84
N GLU A 228 -65.36 28.82 -73.55
CA GLU A 228 -66.16 29.96 -73.07
C GLU A 228 -65.74 31.29 -73.71
N VAL A 229 -64.44 31.55 -73.84
CA VAL A 229 -63.91 32.76 -74.48
C VAL A 229 -64.16 32.76 -75.99
N ILE A 230 -64.07 31.61 -76.66
CA ILE A 230 -64.38 31.48 -78.09
C ILE A 230 -65.87 31.71 -78.33
N ASP A 231 -66.75 31.14 -77.51
CA ASP A 231 -68.19 31.33 -77.61
C ASP A 231 -68.57 32.79 -77.37
N GLU A 232 -68.02 33.42 -76.34
CA GLU A 232 -68.22 34.84 -76.05
C GLU A 232 -67.70 35.72 -77.21
N SER A 233 -66.52 35.44 -77.74
CA SER A 233 -65.95 36.14 -78.90
C SER A 233 -66.82 35.97 -80.16
N THR A 234 -67.34 34.76 -80.38
CA THR A 234 -68.23 34.45 -81.51
C THR A 234 -69.55 35.19 -81.38
N TYR A 235 -70.11 35.21 -80.17
CA TYR A 235 -71.31 35.99 -79.85
C TYR A 235 -71.09 37.48 -80.12
N GLN A 236 -69.98 38.05 -79.64
CA GLN A 236 -69.60 39.44 -79.89
C GLN A 236 -69.40 39.73 -81.39
N MET A 237 -68.76 38.83 -82.15
CA MET A 237 -68.64 38.98 -83.59
C MET A 237 -69.99 38.97 -84.30
N GLU A 238 -70.91 38.11 -83.87
CA GLU A 238 -72.26 38.02 -84.43
C GLU A 238 -73.11 39.25 -84.08
N GLU A 239 -72.95 39.79 -82.88
CA GLU A 239 -73.56 41.07 -82.47
C GLU A 239 -73.01 42.24 -83.30
N LEU A 240 -71.69 42.30 -83.52
CA LEU A 240 -71.07 43.26 -84.43
C LEU A 240 -71.54 43.09 -85.87
N ARG A 241 -71.75 41.85 -86.34
CA ARG A 241 -72.31 41.56 -87.67
C ARG A 241 -73.73 42.10 -87.78
N ARG A 242 -74.59 41.85 -86.79
CA ARG A 242 -75.95 42.42 -86.72
C ARG A 242 -75.92 43.94 -86.70
N ALA A 243 -75.11 44.55 -85.84
CA ALA A 243 -74.95 46.00 -85.79
C ALA A 243 -74.47 46.58 -87.13
N ARG A 244 -73.59 45.86 -87.84
CA ARG A 244 -73.14 46.24 -89.19
C ARG A 244 -74.25 46.11 -90.23
N GLU A 245 -75.07 45.06 -90.16
CA GLU A 245 -76.22 44.88 -91.05
C GLU A 245 -77.27 45.95 -90.81
N GLU A 246 -77.63 46.23 -89.56
CA GLU A 246 -78.51 47.33 -89.16
C GLU A 246 -77.96 48.68 -89.63
N ALA A 247 -76.66 48.94 -89.42
CA ALA A 247 -76.00 50.13 -89.95
C ALA A 247 -76.02 50.15 -91.48
N GLY A 248 -75.90 49.01 -92.15
CA GLY A 248 -76.02 48.86 -93.60
C GLY A 248 -77.43 49.16 -94.12
N GLU A 249 -78.47 48.73 -93.41
CA GLU A 249 -79.86 49.08 -93.68
C GLU A 249 -80.12 50.57 -93.45
N ILE A 250 -79.59 51.13 -92.36
CA ILE A 250 -79.64 52.57 -92.08
C ILE A 250 -78.92 53.33 -93.18
N VAL A 251 -77.70 52.94 -93.56
CA VAL A 251 -76.97 53.55 -94.68
C VAL A 251 -77.73 53.36 -95.99
N GLY A 252 -78.41 52.23 -96.21
CA GLY A 252 -79.28 52.02 -97.37
C GLY A 252 -80.48 52.97 -97.39
N LYS A 253 -81.16 53.14 -96.26
CA LYS A 253 -82.23 54.13 -96.05
C LYS A 253 -81.70 55.54 -96.25
N TRP A 254 -80.61 55.90 -95.60
CA TRP A 254 -79.93 57.19 -95.73
C TRP A 254 -79.41 57.41 -97.13
N LYS A 255 -78.99 56.39 -97.88
CA LYS A 255 -78.58 56.50 -99.27
C LYS A 255 -79.80 56.68 -100.17
N GLY A 256 -80.92 56.04 -99.88
CA GLY A 256 -82.20 56.28 -100.53
C GLY A 256 -82.72 57.70 -100.25
N GLU A 257 -82.71 58.11 -98.99
CA GLU A 257 -83.00 59.46 -98.53
C GLU A 257 -82.01 60.46 -99.08
N LEU A 258 -80.72 60.15 -99.18
CA LEU A 258 -79.69 60.99 -99.82
C LEU A 258 -79.84 60.97 -101.33
N THR A 259 -80.40 59.94 -101.95
CA THR A 259 -80.71 59.97 -103.39
C THR A 259 -81.93 60.84 -103.62
N ASN A 260 -82.93 60.77 -102.74
CA ASN A 260 -84.07 61.70 -102.70
C ASN A 260 -83.63 63.11 -102.32
N LEU A 261 -82.67 63.26 -101.42
CA LEU A 261 -82.08 64.51 -100.97
C LEU A 261 -81.13 65.02 -102.03
N VAL A 262 -80.40 64.21 -102.79
CA VAL A 262 -79.58 64.63 -103.94
C VAL A 262 -80.49 64.92 -105.12
N GLN A 263 -81.67 64.32 -105.25
CA GLN A 263 -82.70 64.79 -106.17
C GLN A 263 -83.22 66.17 -105.73
N HIS A 264 -83.54 66.32 -104.44
CA HIS A 264 -84.03 67.55 -103.81
C HIS A 264 -82.97 68.65 -103.68
N VAL A 265 -81.69 68.28 -103.55
CA VAL A 265 -80.51 69.13 -103.42
C VAL A 265 -79.89 69.31 -104.79
N ARG A 266 -80.13 68.47 -105.81
CA ARG A 266 -79.96 68.87 -107.22
C ARG A 266 -81.02 69.91 -107.63
N GLU A 267 -82.16 69.95 -106.94
CA GLU A 267 -83.13 71.05 -106.99
C GLU A 267 -82.77 72.25 -106.08
N GLN A 268 -81.97 72.08 -105.00
CA GLN A 268 -81.57 73.15 -104.06
C GLN A 268 -80.10 73.64 -104.18
N LEU A 269 -79.20 72.94 -104.89
CA LEU A 269 -77.80 73.31 -105.24
C LEU A 269 -77.73 74.24 -106.47
N ASN A 270 -78.77 75.06 -106.65
CA ASN A 270 -78.64 76.39 -107.25
C ASN A 270 -78.11 77.42 -106.21
N LYS A 271 -77.73 77.02 -104.99
CA LYS A 271 -77.09 77.90 -103.99
C LYS A 271 -76.03 77.15 -103.17
N SER A 272 -74.77 77.44 -103.52
CA SER A 272 -73.48 77.39 -102.78
C SER A 272 -73.28 76.44 -101.56
N PRO A 273 -72.14 75.71 -101.50
CA PRO A 273 -71.75 74.83 -100.39
C PRO A 273 -70.77 75.49 -99.38
N ASP A 274 -70.69 74.95 -98.16
CA ASP A 274 -69.42 74.64 -97.44
C ASP A 274 -69.64 74.07 -96.03
N CYS A 275 -69.08 72.88 -95.73
CA CYS A 275 -68.16 72.62 -94.58
C CYS A 275 -67.85 71.12 -94.33
N SER A 276 -66.67 70.92 -93.74
CA SER A 276 -65.82 69.73 -93.42
C SER A 276 -66.26 68.81 -92.25
N PRO A 277 -65.56 67.67 -91.98
CA PRO A 277 -65.62 67.00 -90.67
C PRO A 277 -64.28 66.71 -89.97
N ILE A 278 -64.43 66.44 -88.66
CA ILE A 278 -63.51 66.33 -87.51
C ILE A 278 -63.05 64.88 -87.25
N LYS A 279 -61.92 64.67 -86.54
CA LYS A 279 -61.53 63.41 -85.86
C LYS A 279 -60.99 63.68 -84.44
N SER A 280 -61.47 62.95 -83.42
CA SER A 280 -60.68 62.23 -82.40
C SER A 280 -61.54 61.75 -81.20
N VAL A 281 -61.67 60.44 -80.99
CA VAL A 281 -61.99 59.79 -79.69
C VAL A 281 -61.51 58.34 -79.78
N ASP A 282 -60.26 58.03 -79.42
CA ASP A 282 -59.81 56.63 -79.25
C ASP A 282 -58.85 56.42 -78.06
N GLU A 283 -58.41 57.47 -77.36
CA GLU A 283 -57.37 57.33 -76.30
C GLU A 283 -57.93 57.14 -74.87
N SER A 284 -59.25 57.17 -74.67
CA SER A 284 -59.86 57.07 -73.33
C SER A 284 -60.24 55.66 -72.88
N GLN A 285 -60.28 54.68 -73.79
CA GLN A 285 -60.83 53.35 -73.52
C GLN A 285 -59.77 52.34 -73.01
N ASP A 286 -58.50 52.55 -73.36
CA ASP A 286 -57.39 51.68 -72.93
C ASP A 286 -56.93 51.96 -71.49
N LEU A 287 -57.07 53.19 -71.02
CA LEU A 287 -56.78 53.58 -69.63
C LEU A 287 -57.76 52.94 -68.62
N LEU A 288 -59.00 52.69 -69.04
CA LEU A 288 -60.03 52.05 -68.21
C LEU A 288 -59.76 50.55 -68.00
N LYS A 289 -59.33 49.83 -69.04
CA LYS A 289 -58.99 48.40 -68.94
C LYS A 289 -57.79 48.13 -68.03
N PHE A 290 -56.79 49.02 -68.04
CA PHE A 290 -55.63 48.90 -67.14
C PHE A 290 -56.01 49.05 -65.65
N ALA A 291 -56.95 49.95 -65.34
CA ALA A 291 -57.44 50.17 -63.98
C ALA A 291 -58.26 48.99 -63.44
N GLU A 292 -58.91 48.21 -64.31
CA GLU A 292 -59.68 47.03 -63.91
C GLU A 292 -58.78 45.82 -63.61
N CYS A 293 -57.75 45.58 -64.44
CA CYS A 293 -56.77 44.51 -64.19
C CYS A 293 -56.03 44.69 -62.84
N THR A 294 -55.60 45.91 -62.54
CA THR A 294 -54.92 46.21 -61.27
C THR A 294 -55.82 46.04 -60.05
N ARG A 295 -57.13 46.29 -60.18
CA ARG A 295 -58.11 46.06 -59.11
C ARG A 295 -58.28 44.58 -58.78
N GLU A 296 -58.30 43.70 -59.79
CA GLU A 296 -58.48 42.26 -59.59
C GLU A 296 -57.24 41.59 -58.98
N GLU A 297 -56.03 42.07 -59.31
CA GLU A 297 -54.79 41.63 -58.67
C GLU A 297 -54.74 42.01 -57.18
N ILE A 298 -55.13 43.23 -56.83
CA ILE A 298 -55.23 43.67 -55.43
C ILE A 298 -56.21 42.79 -54.65
N LYS A 299 -57.32 42.36 -55.27
CA LYS A 299 -58.31 41.48 -54.65
C LYS A 299 -57.75 40.07 -54.40
N LYS A 300 -56.96 39.52 -55.33
CA LYS A 300 -56.26 38.23 -55.13
C LYS A 300 -55.25 38.29 -53.99
N LEU A 301 -54.45 39.35 -53.92
CA LEU A 301 -53.48 39.56 -52.85
C LEU A 301 -54.17 39.68 -51.48
N ARG A 302 -55.32 40.37 -51.39
CA ARG A 302 -56.12 40.44 -50.15
C ARG A 302 -56.62 39.06 -49.71
N SER A 303 -57.10 38.23 -50.63
CA SER A 303 -57.55 36.86 -50.32
C SER A 303 -56.39 35.98 -49.82
N GLN A 304 -55.21 36.09 -50.44
CA GLN A 304 -54.01 35.38 -49.98
C GLN A 304 -53.56 35.84 -48.58
N LEU A 305 -53.61 37.14 -48.30
CA LEU A 305 -53.30 37.69 -46.98
C LEU A 305 -54.22 37.12 -45.89
N ILE A 306 -55.52 36.98 -46.16
CA ILE A 306 -56.49 36.37 -45.23
C ILE A 306 -56.17 34.90 -44.98
N CYS A 307 -55.75 34.14 -46.02
CA CYS A 307 -55.31 32.76 -45.86
C CYS A 307 -54.06 32.65 -44.97
N PHE A 308 -53.06 33.50 -45.19
CA PHE A 308 -51.87 33.52 -44.35
C PHE A 308 -52.19 33.90 -42.90
N GLN A 309 -53.10 34.85 -42.66
CA GLN A 309 -53.55 35.19 -41.30
C GLN A 309 -54.21 34.00 -40.58
N LYS A 310 -54.97 33.16 -41.30
CA LYS A 310 -55.56 31.93 -40.71
C LYS A 310 -54.49 30.90 -40.35
N VAL A 311 -53.48 30.73 -41.20
CA VAL A 311 -52.35 29.83 -40.94
C VAL A 311 -51.57 30.31 -39.72
N ILE A 312 -51.25 31.60 -39.63
CA ILE A 312 -50.55 32.20 -38.49
C ILE A 312 -51.33 31.94 -37.20
N LYS A 313 -52.63 32.24 -37.14
CA LYS A 313 -53.46 31.97 -35.95
C LYS A 313 -53.49 30.49 -35.55
N THR A 314 -53.45 29.58 -36.52
CA THR A 314 -53.41 28.13 -36.25
C THR A 314 -52.06 27.71 -35.68
N LEU A 315 -50.97 28.29 -36.17
CA LEU A 315 -49.62 28.04 -35.66
C LEU A 315 -49.45 28.62 -34.24
N GLU A 316 -49.96 29.83 -33.97
CA GLU A 316 -49.96 30.45 -32.64
C GLU A 316 -50.73 29.56 -31.64
N TYR A 317 -51.92 29.08 -32.00
CA TYR A 317 -52.70 28.15 -31.17
C TYR A 317 -51.95 26.83 -30.89
N ASN A 318 -51.27 26.27 -31.90
CA ASN A 318 -50.50 25.04 -31.74
C ASN A 318 -49.25 25.26 -30.86
N GLU A 319 -48.59 26.41 -30.99
CA GLU A 319 -47.46 26.79 -30.14
C GLU A 319 -47.90 26.89 -28.67
N ASP A 320 -49.02 27.57 -28.39
CA ASP A 320 -49.57 27.69 -27.04
C ASP A 320 -49.93 26.33 -26.44
N LYS A 321 -50.50 25.43 -27.25
CA LYS A 321 -50.82 24.06 -26.84
C LYS A 321 -49.55 23.26 -26.51
N LEU A 322 -48.49 23.37 -27.32
CA LEU A 322 -47.22 22.72 -27.06
C LEU A 322 -46.53 23.28 -25.81
N ARG A 323 -46.55 24.60 -25.62
CA ARG A 323 -46.05 25.25 -24.40
C ARG A 323 -46.79 24.76 -23.15
N GLN A 324 -48.10 24.55 -23.24
CA GLN A 324 -48.89 23.99 -22.16
C GLN A 324 -48.50 22.54 -21.84
N GLN A 325 -48.30 21.70 -22.85
CA GLN A 325 -47.85 20.31 -22.67
C GLN A 325 -46.45 20.23 -22.04
N VAL A 326 -45.53 21.12 -22.42
CA VAL A 326 -44.20 21.19 -21.80
C VAL A 326 -44.32 21.52 -20.31
N ARG A 327 -45.15 22.52 -19.94
CA ARG A 327 -45.40 22.87 -18.53
C ARG A 327 -45.95 21.69 -17.71
N GLU A 328 -46.90 20.94 -18.26
CA GLU A 328 -47.46 19.75 -17.59
C GLU A 328 -46.42 18.66 -17.37
N ARG A 329 -45.52 18.43 -18.35
CA ARG A 329 -44.42 17.47 -18.23
C ARG A 329 -43.36 17.91 -17.22
N ASP A 330 -43.04 19.20 -17.17
CA ASP A 330 -42.12 19.74 -16.15
C ASP A 330 -42.69 19.57 -14.73
N ASP A 331 -44.00 19.80 -14.55
CA ASP A 331 -44.68 19.56 -13.27
C ASP A 331 -44.66 18.06 -12.86
N GLU A 332 -44.80 17.14 -13.82
CA GLU A 332 -44.65 15.69 -13.59
C GLU A 332 -43.22 15.33 -13.16
N ILE A 333 -42.22 15.88 -13.84
CA ILE A 333 -40.80 15.69 -13.51
C ILE A 333 -40.52 16.19 -12.09
N ASP A 334 -41.05 17.34 -11.71
CA ASP A 334 -40.85 17.90 -10.38
C ASP A 334 -41.60 17.13 -9.27
N LYS A 335 -42.75 16.54 -9.58
CA LYS A 335 -43.41 15.56 -8.69
C LYS A 335 -42.56 14.32 -8.49
N LEU A 336 -42.03 13.73 -9.58
CA LEU A 336 -41.14 12.55 -9.51
C LEU A 336 -39.85 12.84 -8.74
N LYS A 337 -39.21 13.99 -8.99
CA LYS A 337 -38.03 14.45 -8.24
C LYS A 337 -38.31 14.62 -6.74
N ARG A 338 -39.51 15.08 -6.36
CA ARG A 338 -39.93 15.15 -4.96
C ARG A 338 -40.10 13.76 -4.36
N ILE A 339 -40.78 12.84 -5.05
CA ILE A 339 -40.97 11.46 -4.60
C ILE A 339 -39.62 10.74 -4.41
N ILE A 340 -38.68 10.89 -5.36
CA ILE A 340 -37.33 10.32 -5.25
C ILE A 340 -36.60 10.90 -4.03
N ARG A 341 -36.69 12.22 -3.81
CA ARG A 341 -36.08 12.87 -2.63
C ARG A 341 -36.70 12.44 -1.31
N PHE A 342 -38.01 12.14 -1.28
CA PHE A 342 -38.68 11.60 -0.09
C PHE A 342 -38.29 10.15 0.16
N LYS A 343 -38.30 9.28 -0.87
CA LYS A 343 -37.87 7.88 -0.73
C LYS A 343 -36.41 7.76 -0.30
N ALA A 344 -35.52 8.59 -0.86
CA ALA A 344 -34.11 8.66 -0.43
C ALA A 344 -33.93 9.18 1.02
N LYS A 345 -34.93 9.86 1.60
CA LYS A 345 -34.92 10.30 2.99
C LYS A 345 -35.56 9.30 3.95
N ASP A 346 -36.50 8.48 3.48
CA ASP A 346 -37.19 7.46 4.27
C ASP A 346 -36.40 6.13 4.30
N GLU A 347 -35.56 5.83 3.30
CA GLU A 347 -34.54 4.76 3.35
C GLU A 347 -33.30 5.15 4.18
N LYS A 348 -33.51 5.75 5.35
CA LYS A 348 -32.51 5.83 6.41
C LYS A 348 -32.44 4.49 7.14
N THR A 349 -31.89 3.48 6.49
CA THR A 349 -31.35 2.34 7.22
C THR A 349 -30.15 2.82 8.03
N THR A 350 -30.07 2.39 9.29
CA THR A 350 -28.95 2.65 10.21
C THR A 350 -27.59 2.35 9.60
N ASP A 351 -27.55 1.43 8.63
CA ASP A 351 -26.36 1.03 7.90
C ASP A 351 -25.84 2.11 6.94
N TYR A 352 -26.72 2.90 6.32
CA TYR A 352 -26.29 3.97 5.41
C TYR A 352 -25.66 5.16 6.16
N GLN A 353 -26.19 5.49 7.35
CA GLN A 353 -25.56 6.49 8.22
C GLN A 353 -24.22 6.00 8.78
N TYR A 354 -24.11 4.70 9.09
CA TYR A 354 -22.86 4.09 9.51
C TYR A 354 -21.80 4.14 8.39
N LEU A 355 -22.17 3.84 7.15
CA LEU A 355 -21.28 3.90 5.99
C LEU A 355 -20.84 5.34 5.67
N ILE A 356 -21.72 6.33 5.81
CA ILE A 356 -21.34 7.76 5.68
C ILE A 356 -20.32 8.15 6.76
N LYS A 357 -20.55 7.73 8.00
CA LYS A 357 -19.62 8.02 9.11
C LYS A 357 -18.26 7.35 8.90
N GLN A 358 -18.25 6.10 8.44
CA GLN A 358 -17.02 5.39 8.05
C GLN A 358 -16.28 6.07 6.89
N ARG A 359 -17.02 6.52 5.87
CA ARG A 359 -16.45 7.28 4.75
C ARG A 359 -15.78 8.56 5.24
N ASP A 360 -16.44 9.28 6.14
CA ASP A 360 -15.92 10.55 6.67
C ASP A 360 -14.66 10.31 7.52
N GLU A 361 -14.65 9.27 8.38
CA GLU A 361 -13.45 8.84 9.12
C GLU A 361 -12.29 8.43 8.20
N LEU A 362 -12.56 7.67 7.14
CA LEU A 362 -11.53 7.27 6.17
C LEU A 362 -11.00 8.46 5.37
N THR A 363 -11.88 9.42 5.04
CA THR A 363 -11.50 10.65 4.34
C THR A 363 -10.57 11.50 5.21
N GLU A 364 -10.86 11.61 6.50
CA GLU A 364 -10.03 12.33 7.46
C GLU A 364 -8.66 11.65 7.67
N GLN A 365 -8.63 10.33 7.76
CA GLN A 365 -7.37 9.56 7.80
C GLN A 365 -6.53 9.76 6.53
N LEU A 366 -7.18 9.81 5.36
CA LEU A 366 -6.50 10.03 4.09
C LEU A 366 -5.85 11.43 4.05
N ILE A 367 -6.57 12.47 4.50
CA ILE A 367 -6.02 13.83 4.61
C ILE A 367 -4.80 13.85 5.54
N ILE A 368 -4.87 13.18 6.71
CA ILE A 368 -3.72 13.07 7.62
C ILE A 368 -2.52 12.43 6.91
N LYS A 369 -2.73 11.31 6.19
CA LYS A 369 -1.65 10.62 5.45
C LYS A 369 -1.08 11.45 4.30
N GLU A 370 -1.92 12.22 3.60
CA GLU A 370 -1.45 13.15 2.57
C GLU A 370 -0.58 14.26 3.17
N THR A 371 -0.92 14.79 4.35
CA THR A 371 -0.08 15.78 5.04
C THR A 371 1.24 15.18 5.54
N GLU A 372 1.25 13.93 6.00
CA GLU A 372 2.49 13.20 6.35
C GLU A 372 3.38 12.99 5.12
N LEU A 373 2.80 12.55 3.99
CA LEU A 373 3.53 12.41 2.73
C LEU A 373 4.11 13.74 2.25
N TYR A 374 3.38 14.84 2.42
CA TYR A 374 3.89 16.17 2.11
C TYR A 374 5.10 16.53 2.99
N LYS A 375 5.05 16.26 4.30
CA LYS A 375 6.18 16.47 5.22
C LYS A 375 7.40 15.64 4.84
N ILE A 376 7.21 14.36 4.50
CA ILE A 376 8.30 13.47 4.06
C ILE A 376 8.88 13.96 2.73
N LYS A 377 8.06 14.35 1.76
CA LYS A 377 8.53 14.93 0.49
C LYS A 377 9.36 16.18 0.72
N LYS A 378 8.95 17.04 1.66
CA LYS A 378 9.72 18.22 2.05
C LYS A 378 11.07 17.83 2.66
N GLN A 379 11.10 16.91 3.61
CA GLN A 379 12.35 16.40 4.21
C GLN A 379 13.28 15.78 3.16
N ILE A 380 12.76 15.01 2.20
CA ILE A 380 13.56 14.46 1.10
C ILE A 380 14.09 15.58 0.20
N GLY A 381 13.30 16.62 -0.05
CA GLY A 381 13.73 17.82 -0.77
C GLY A 381 14.88 18.53 -0.05
N ASP A 382 14.73 18.76 1.25
CA ASP A 382 15.73 19.40 2.10
C ASP A 382 17.03 18.56 2.15
N LEU A 383 16.93 17.24 2.35
CA LEU A 383 18.06 16.31 2.31
C LEU A 383 18.74 16.26 0.93
N ARG A 384 17.98 16.38 -0.16
CA ARG A 384 18.57 16.49 -1.51
C ARG A 384 19.32 17.80 -1.69
N CYS A 385 18.80 18.91 -1.16
CA CYS A 385 19.48 20.20 -1.19
C CYS A 385 20.77 20.18 -0.34
N GLU A 386 20.74 19.53 0.83
CA GLU A 386 21.91 19.30 1.70
C GLU A 386 22.95 18.39 1.03
N MET A 387 22.53 17.29 0.41
CA MET A 387 23.43 16.42 -0.37
C MET A 387 23.99 17.09 -1.62
N SER A 388 23.26 18.05 -2.20
CA SER A 388 23.73 18.84 -3.36
C SER A 388 24.75 19.90 -2.98
N SER A 389 24.84 20.25 -1.69
CA SER A 389 25.80 21.21 -1.15
C SER A 389 27.04 20.54 -0.52
N SER A 390 27.01 19.21 -0.31
CA SER A 390 28.21 18.43 -0.02
C SER A 390 28.91 17.96 -1.31
N THR A 391 30.14 18.41 -1.51
CA THR A 391 31.03 18.07 -2.62
C THR A 391 31.23 16.56 -2.80
N THR A 392 30.77 16.00 -3.93
CA THR A 392 31.45 15.03 -4.83
C THR A 392 30.40 14.30 -5.68
N LYS A 393 30.23 14.73 -6.93
CA LYS A 393 29.48 13.94 -7.93
C LYS A 393 30.42 12.90 -8.56
N PRO A 394 30.09 11.60 -8.55
CA PRO A 394 30.75 10.64 -9.44
C PRO A 394 30.23 10.83 -10.88
N PRO A 395 31.04 10.50 -11.91
CA PRO A 395 30.66 10.70 -13.30
C PRO A 395 29.61 9.66 -13.72
N VAL A 396 28.41 10.11 -14.07
CA VAL A 396 27.37 9.27 -14.66
C VAL A 396 27.56 9.23 -16.17
N TYR A 397 27.90 8.05 -16.68
CA TYR A 397 27.83 7.73 -18.11
C TYR A 397 26.36 7.79 -18.57
N SER A 398 26.04 8.74 -19.44
CA SER A 398 24.75 8.78 -20.15
C SER A 398 24.84 7.93 -21.43
N PRO A 399 23.96 6.93 -21.64
CA PRO A 399 23.84 6.30 -22.94
C PRO A 399 23.21 7.28 -23.94
N ARG A 400 23.87 7.51 -25.08
CA ARG A 400 23.33 8.24 -26.24
C ARG A 400 22.03 7.59 -26.71
N SER A 401 20.90 8.30 -26.58
CA SER A 401 19.65 7.94 -27.26
C SER A 401 19.78 8.21 -28.76
N LYS A 402 19.98 7.16 -29.57
CA LYS A 402 19.72 7.23 -31.01
C LYS A 402 18.21 7.21 -31.21
N HIS A 403 17.65 8.33 -31.63
CA HIS A 403 16.32 8.38 -32.22
C HIS A 403 16.30 7.55 -33.51
N PHE A 404 15.61 6.40 -33.50
CA PHE A 404 15.10 5.79 -34.71
C PHE A 404 13.59 6.04 -34.77
N ARG A 405 13.19 6.82 -35.78
CA ARG A 405 11.81 6.91 -36.25
C ARG A 405 11.50 5.60 -36.98
N SER A 406 10.37 5.00 -36.69
CA SER A 406 9.86 3.85 -37.44
C SER A 406 8.50 4.20 -38.03
N ASN A 407 8.49 4.46 -39.33
CA ASN A 407 7.31 4.29 -40.17
C ASN A 407 7.22 2.80 -40.55
N THR A 408 6.01 2.24 -40.41
CA THR A 408 5.35 1.17 -41.20
C THR A 408 6.21 0.23 -42.06
N THR A 409 6.09 -1.10 -41.84
CA THR A 409 5.42 -2.10 -42.73
C THR A 409 5.86 -3.53 -42.37
N THR A 410 4.91 -4.46 -42.24
CA THR A 410 5.06 -5.94 -42.36
C THR A 410 5.58 -6.32 -43.78
N PRO A 411 6.13 -7.53 -44.10
CA PRO A 411 5.78 -8.85 -43.52
C PRO A 411 6.88 -9.98 -43.48
N LYS A 412 6.46 -11.14 -42.91
CA LYS A 412 6.74 -12.57 -43.23
C LYS A 412 8.05 -13.32 -42.84
N GLU A 413 7.77 -14.52 -42.28
CA GLU A 413 8.39 -15.85 -42.45
C GLU A 413 9.62 -16.28 -41.64
N ASP A 414 9.35 -17.21 -40.70
CA ASP A 414 9.87 -18.58 -40.51
C ASP A 414 11.36 -18.93 -40.36
N LEU A 415 11.54 -20.04 -39.60
CA LEU A 415 12.69 -20.93 -39.39
C LEU A 415 13.52 -20.62 -38.13
N THR A 416 13.35 -21.41 -37.05
CA THR A 416 14.16 -22.60 -36.66
C THR A 416 15.65 -22.24 -36.58
N GLU A 417 16.37 -22.45 -35.48
CA GLU A 417 16.70 -23.77 -34.95
C GLU A 417 17.55 -23.60 -33.67
N SER A 418 17.44 -24.60 -32.81
CA SER A 418 18.21 -24.89 -31.61
C SER A 418 19.73 -24.89 -31.80
N VAL A 419 20.50 -24.40 -30.82
CA VAL A 419 21.83 -24.95 -30.48
C VAL A 419 22.06 -24.92 -28.96
N LEU A 420 22.39 -26.10 -28.44
CA LEU A 420 22.85 -26.41 -27.08
C LEU A 420 24.30 -25.92 -26.82
N ILE A 421 24.54 -25.41 -25.59
CA ILE A 421 25.62 -25.74 -24.60
C ILE A 421 27.07 -25.89 -25.15
N PRO A 422 28.16 -25.27 -24.60
CA PRO A 422 28.59 -25.43 -23.19
C PRO A 422 29.34 -24.26 -22.50
N CYS A 423 29.44 -24.44 -21.18
CA CYS A 423 30.27 -23.74 -20.20
C CYS A 423 31.74 -23.57 -20.60
N LYS A 424 32.36 -22.47 -20.16
CA LYS A 424 33.75 -22.44 -19.68
C LYS A 424 33.93 -21.36 -18.61
N GLU A 425 34.42 -21.82 -17.46
CA GLU A 425 35.10 -21.05 -16.42
C GLU A 425 36.35 -20.38 -17.02
N GLU A 426 36.63 -19.13 -16.64
CA GLU A 426 38.00 -18.70 -16.32
C GLU A 426 37.99 -17.73 -15.15
N LEU A 427 38.85 -18.04 -14.19
CA LEU A 427 39.22 -17.25 -13.04
C LEU A 427 39.95 -15.97 -13.45
N SER A 428 39.74 -14.88 -12.73
CA SER A 428 40.84 -13.97 -12.42
C SER A 428 40.63 -13.28 -11.07
N ASP A 429 41.70 -13.32 -10.30
CA ASP A 429 41.85 -12.87 -8.91
C ASP A 429 41.63 -11.37 -8.72
N ASN A 430 41.05 -10.99 -7.57
CA ASN A 430 41.68 -10.02 -6.65
C ASN A 430 40.97 -9.91 -5.28
N LYS A 431 41.64 -10.52 -4.29
CA LYS A 431 41.79 -10.21 -2.85
C LYS A 431 40.96 -9.05 -2.24
N ILE A 432 40.26 -9.35 -1.13
CA ILE A 432 40.52 -8.93 0.28
C ILE A 432 39.21 -9.08 1.09
N ASN A 433 39.12 -10.08 1.98
CA ASN A 433 38.92 -9.89 3.43
C ASN A 433 38.94 -11.24 4.17
N ASN A 434 40.04 -11.51 4.87
CA ASN A 434 40.22 -12.66 5.75
C ASN A 434 39.73 -12.31 7.15
N ASN A 435 38.67 -12.98 7.65
CA ASN A 435 38.45 -13.23 9.09
C ASN A 435 37.28 -14.19 9.44
N ALA A 436 36.70 -14.93 8.49
CA ALA A 436 35.52 -15.79 8.76
C ALA A 436 35.74 -17.31 8.65
N MET A 437 36.95 -17.80 8.40
CA MET A 437 37.22 -19.21 8.05
C MET A 437 38.19 -19.90 9.03
N SER A 438 37.90 -19.81 10.34
CA SER A 438 38.68 -20.53 11.37
C SER A 438 37.84 -21.30 12.39
N GLU A 439 36.51 -21.13 12.44
CA GLU A 439 35.66 -21.84 13.43
C GLU A 439 35.13 -23.18 12.90
N ASP A 440 34.87 -23.31 11.60
CA ASP A 440 34.27 -24.52 11.02
C ASP A 440 35.24 -25.72 10.97
N PHE A 441 36.55 -25.48 10.88
CA PHE A 441 37.56 -26.55 10.85
C PHE A 441 37.86 -27.17 12.23
N GLN A 442 37.61 -26.43 13.32
CA GLN A 442 37.83 -26.97 14.68
C GLN A 442 36.68 -27.88 15.14
N ASN A 443 35.47 -27.69 14.59
CA ASN A 443 34.31 -28.50 14.96
C ASN A 443 34.34 -29.91 14.34
N TYR A 444 34.90 -30.06 13.13
CA TYR A 444 35.02 -31.38 12.49
C TYR A 444 36.01 -32.31 13.22
N GLY A 445 37.12 -31.76 13.74
CA GLY A 445 38.13 -32.52 14.49
C GLY A 445 37.69 -33.01 15.88
N LYS A 446 36.58 -32.46 16.43
CA LYS A 446 35.95 -32.94 17.67
C LYS A 446 34.94 -34.05 17.40
N LEU A 447 34.20 -33.98 16.29
CA LEU A 447 33.25 -35.03 15.89
C LEU A 447 33.96 -36.35 15.55
N GLN A 448 35.11 -36.27 14.86
CA GLN A 448 35.89 -37.46 14.49
C GLN A 448 36.47 -38.21 15.71
N ARG A 449 36.70 -37.51 16.84
CA ARG A 449 37.20 -38.11 18.09
C ARG A 449 36.11 -38.79 18.91
N MET A 450 34.86 -38.33 18.83
CA MET A 450 33.74 -39.01 19.52
C MET A 450 33.35 -40.33 18.85
N ILE A 451 33.44 -40.42 17.52
CA ILE A 451 33.09 -41.62 16.77
C ILE A 451 34.04 -42.80 17.07
N ASN A 452 35.30 -42.51 17.43
CA ASN A 452 36.32 -43.54 17.67
C ASN A 452 36.41 -44.08 19.12
N CYS A 453 35.60 -43.58 20.06
CA CYS A 453 35.64 -43.99 21.48
C CYS A 453 34.55 -45.01 21.89
N SER A 454 33.64 -45.41 21.00
CA SER A 454 32.49 -46.26 21.33
C SER A 454 32.76 -47.76 21.13
N LYS A 455 33.64 -48.36 21.95
CA LYS A 455 33.99 -49.80 21.85
C LYS A 455 32.99 -50.76 22.52
N SER A 456 32.00 -50.24 23.25
CA SER A 456 30.95 -51.03 23.88
C SER A 456 29.64 -50.25 23.98
N MET A 457 28.51 -50.93 23.79
CA MET A 457 27.16 -50.38 23.92
C MET A 457 26.35 -51.22 24.91
N GLU A 458 25.49 -50.59 25.70
CA GLU A 458 24.62 -51.26 26.68
C GLU A 458 23.25 -51.56 26.06
N CYS A 459 22.78 -52.82 26.20
CA CYS A 459 21.50 -53.22 25.62
C CYS A 459 20.34 -52.63 26.43
N GLU A 460 19.47 -51.86 25.78
CA GLU A 460 18.34 -51.20 26.46
C GLU A 460 17.33 -52.19 27.06
N PHE A 461 17.28 -53.42 26.55
CA PHE A 461 16.31 -54.44 26.97
C PHE A 461 16.79 -55.27 28.18
N CYS A 462 18.08 -55.64 28.26
CA CYS A 462 18.60 -56.45 29.37
C CYS A 462 19.78 -55.83 30.14
N ARG A 463 20.20 -54.61 29.78
CA ARG A 463 21.29 -53.83 30.40
C ARG A 463 22.68 -54.48 30.39
N LYS A 464 22.93 -55.45 29.50
CA LYS A 464 24.27 -56.02 29.30
C LYS A 464 25.12 -55.08 28.43
N ILE A 465 26.34 -54.80 28.88
CA ILE A 465 27.35 -54.05 28.11
C ILE A 465 28.05 -55.01 27.14
N LEU A 466 27.95 -54.73 25.85
CA LEU A 466 28.43 -55.61 24.78
C LEU A 466 29.36 -54.84 23.83
N PRO A 467 30.38 -55.49 23.25
CA PRO A 467 31.21 -54.89 22.23
C PRO A 467 30.40 -54.60 20.96
N THR A 468 30.71 -53.48 20.30
CA THR A 468 29.95 -52.88 19.19
C THR A 468 29.63 -53.86 18.05
N GLY A 469 30.52 -54.83 17.79
CA GLY A 469 30.33 -55.86 16.75
C GLY A 469 29.31 -56.96 17.09
N SER A 470 28.95 -57.14 18.36
CA SER A 470 27.97 -58.15 18.83
C SER A 470 26.63 -57.56 19.29
N PHE A 471 26.54 -56.22 19.29
CA PHE A 471 25.39 -55.49 19.84
C PHE A 471 24.13 -55.66 19.00
N HIS A 472 24.28 -55.68 17.67
CA HIS A 472 23.14 -55.74 16.77
C HIS A 472 22.41 -57.09 16.83
N ASP A 473 23.16 -58.19 16.89
CA ASP A 473 22.61 -59.55 17.02
C ASP A 473 21.91 -59.75 18.37
N HIS A 474 22.45 -59.15 19.43
CA HIS A 474 21.86 -59.23 20.75
C HIS A 474 20.53 -58.45 20.87
N ILE A 475 20.43 -57.24 20.30
CA ILE A 475 19.17 -56.47 20.30
C ILE A 475 18.04 -57.23 19.62
N LEU A 476 18.32 -57.90 18.50
CA LEU A 476 17.31 -58.62 17.74
C LEU A 476 16.75 -59.81 18.52
N ASN A 477 17.60 -60.53 19.27
CA ASN A 477 17.16 -61.65 20.09
C ASN A 477 16.53 -61.20 21.42
N CYS A 478 17.05 -60.13 22.05
CA CYS A 478 16.55 -59.65 23.34
C CYS A 478 15.14 -59.03 23.24
N LYS A 479 14.76 -58.51 22.07
CA LYS A 479 13.43 -57.96 21.82
C LYS A 479 12.35 -59.05 21.70
N LEU A 480 12.71 -60.23 21.18
CA LEU A 480 11.79 -61.36 21.01
C LEU A 480 11.42 -62.06 22.32
N GLU A 481 12.27 -61.99 23.35
CA GLU A 481 11.98 -62.60 24.66
C GLU A 481 11.03 -61.76 25.53
N ILE A 482 10.90 -60.45 25.27
CA ILE A 482 10.02 -59.55 26.05
C ILE A 482 8.57 -59.59 25.54
N ASP A 483 8.37 -59.77 24.24
CA ASP A 483 7.03 -59.81 23.62
C ASP A 483 6.22 -61.09 23.96
N SER A 484 6.81 -62.04 24.71
CA SER A 484 6.16 -63.30 25.12
C SER A 484 5.67 -63.33 26.57
N SER A 485 5.77 -62.22 27.32
CA SER A 485 5.25 -62.15 28.69
C SER A 485 4.58 -60.80 29.01
N SER A 486 3.29 -60.67 28.67
CA SER A 486 2.46 -59.61 29.27
C SER A 486 0.98 -60.01 29.37
N ASP A 487 0.70 -60.95 30.27
CA ASP A 487 -0.57 -60.98 30.99
C ASP A 487 -0.42 -60.08 32.22
N THR A 488 -1.16 -58.96 32.30
CA THR A 488 -1.84 -58.50 33.54
C THR A 488 -2.59 -57.17 33.40
N SER A 489 -3.78 -57.19 34.02
CA SER A 489 -4.48 -56.09 34.71
C SER A 489 -5.41 -55.16 33.93
N GLN A 490 -6.67 -55.61 33.86
CA GLN A 490 -7.87 -54.81 34.11
C GLN A 490 -7.73 -54.06 35.45
N ILE A 491 -7.84 -52.71 35.45
CA ILE A 491 -8.35 -51.81 36.50
C ILE A 491 -8.21 -50.39 35.91
N ASN A 492 -9.32 -49.65 35.71
CA ASN A 492 -9.49 -48.24 35.23
C ASN A 492 -10.32 -48.00 33.95
N ASN A 493 -11.30 -48.86 33.64
CA ASN A 493 -12.18 -48.63 32.46
C ASN A 493 -13.19 -47.47 32.65
N ASP A 494 -13.69 -47.22 33.86
CA ASP A 494 -14.79 -46.26 34.06
C ASP A 494 -14.36 -44.79 33.91
N THR A 495 -13.21 -44.40 34.45
CA THR A 495 -12.67 -43.02 34.28
C THR A 495 -12.17 -42.70 32.86
N GLN A 496 -11.93 -43.72 32.03
CA GLN A 496 -11.59 -43.53 30.62
C GLN A 496 -12.85 -43.34 29.76
N LEU A 497 -13.94 -44.05 30.08
CA LEU A 497 -15.23 -43.91 29.41
C LEU A 497 -15.81 -42.49 29.56
N ASP A 498 -15.79 -41.91 30.78
CA ASP A 498 -16.29 -40.54 31.01
C ASP A 498 -15.49 -39.48 30.22
N LYS A 499 -14.16 -39.68 30.10
CA LYS A 499 -13.31 -38.79 29.29
C LYS A 499 -13.57 -38.93 27.79
N ILE A 500 -13.90 -40.14 27.33
CA ILE A 500 -14.26 -40.40 25.94
C ILE A 500 -15.60 -39.71 25.62
N GLU A 501 -16.60 -39.83 26.49
CA GLU A 501 -17.91 -39.19 26.32
C GLU A 501 -17.82 -37.65 26.29
N GLU A 502 -16.99 -37.05 27.15
CA GLU A 502 -16.75 -35.62 27.18
C GLU A 502 -16.05 -35.13 25.90
N LEU A 503 -15.06 -35.89 25.41
CA LEU A 503 -14.39 -35.60 24.13
C LEU A 503 -15.35 -35.74 22.94
N GLU A 504 -16.25 -36.71 22.94
CA GLU A 504 -17.28 -36.87 21.90
C GLU A 504 -18.29 -35.71 21.87
N LYS A 505 -18.66 -35.19 23.05
CA LYS A 505 -19.48 -33.96 23.16
C LYS A 505 -18.74 -32.75 22.60
N GLN A 506 -17.46 -32.58 22.92
CA GLN A 506 -16.64 -31.49 22.38
C GLN A 506 -16.47 -31.58 20.86
N ILE A 507 -16.23 -32.79 20.32
CA ILE A 507 -16.16 -33.04 18.87
C ILE A 507 -17.49 -32.70 18.19
N SER A 508 -18.62 -33.10 18.80
CA SER A 508 -19.95 -32.79 18.27
C SER A 508 -20.22 -31.28 18.27
N HIS A 509 -19.83 -30.57 19.32
CA HIS A 509 -19.94 -29.12 19.38
C HIS A 509 -19.07 -28.44 18.31
N LEU A 510 -17.83 -28.89 18.13
CA LEU A 510 -16.91 -28.38 17.11
C LEU A 510 -17.46 -28.62 15.69
N LYS A 511 -18.05 -29.79 15.40
CA LYS A 511 -18.70 -30.08 14.11
C LYS A 511 -19.84 -29.10 13.81
N ILE A 512 -20.70 -28.81 14.80
CA ILE A 512 -21.81 -27.87 14.65
C ILE A 512 -21.27 -26.45 14.40
N SER A 513 -20.27 -26.01 15.17
CA SER A 513 -19.64 -24.69 15.00
C SER A 513 -18.97 -24.55 13.63
N LEU A 514 -18.30 -25.59 13.15
CA LEU A 514 -17.66 -25.62 11.84
C LEU A 514 -18.69 -25.58 10.71
N GLY A 515 -19.84 -26.24 10.88
CA GLY A 515 -20.99 -26.14 9.97
C GLY A 515 -21.55 -24.71 9.89
N LYS A 516 -21.71 -24.03 11.04
CA LYS A 516 -22.15 -22.63 11.10
C LYS A 516 -21.17 -21.69 10.38
N ILE A 517 -19.87 -21.86 10.59
CA ILE A 517 -18.83 -21.06 9.93
C ILE A 517 -18.82 -21.30 8.41
N LYS A 518 -19.00 -22.55 7.96
CA LYS A 518 -19.13 -22.85 6.52
C LYS A 518 -20.34 -22.14 5.90
N ASN A 519 -21.48 -22.15 6.58
CA ASN A 519 -22.69 -21.47 6.11
C ASN A 519 -22.51 -19.95 6.09
N GLN A 520 -21.86 -19.37 7.11
CA GLN A 520 -21.53 -17.94 7.12
C GLN A 520 -20.57 -17.55 5.99
N LYS A 521 -19.57 -18.40 5.71
CA LYS A 521 -18.66 -18.19 4.57
C LYS A 521 -19.40 -18.24 3.23
N ALA A 522 -20.31 -19.20 3.05
CA ALA A 522 -21.13 -19.29 1.84
C ALA A 522 -22.04 -18.06 1.68
N ALA A 523 -22.69 -17.60 2.75
CA ALA A 523 -23.50 -16.38 2.73
C ALA A 523 -22.68 -15.13 2.39
N ALA A 524 -21.47 -15.01 2.94
CA ALA A 524 -20.56 -13.91 2.63
C ALA A 524 -20.08 -13.92 1.18
N LEU A 525 -19.85 -15.11 0.58
CA LEU A 525 -19.50 -15.24 -0.83
C LEU A 525 -20.64 -14.77 -1.75
N ILE A 526 -21.88 -15.21 -1.46
CA ILE A 526 -23.07 -14.79 -2.21
C ILE A 526 -23.26 -13.26 -2.13
N GLU A 527 -23.07 -12.68 -0.94
CA GLU A 527 -23.21 -11.23 -0.76
C GLU A 527 -22.10 -10.46 -1.48
N ASN A 528 -20.88 -10.97 -1.49
CA ASN A 528 -19.77 -10.38 -2.25
C ASN A 528 -20.04 -10.42 -3.77
N GLU A 529 -20.59 -11.51 -4.30
CA GLU A 529 -20.99 -11.59 -5.71
C GLU A 529 -22.09 -10.58 -6.07
N LYS A 530 -23.08 -10.39 -5.20
CA LYS A 530 -24.11 -9.36 -5.38
C LYS A 530 -23.52 -7.95 -5.39
N LEU A 531 -22.62 -7.65 -4.47
CA LEU A 531 -21.93 -6.35 -4.42
C LEU A 531 -21.07 -6.14 -5.67
N LEU A 532 -20.37 -7.17 -6.15
CA LEU A 532 -19.58 -7.12 -7.37
C LEU A 532 -20.47 -6.85 -8.61
N LEU A 533 -21.63 -7.48 -8.70
CA LEU A 533 -22.62 -7.22 -9.75
C LEU A 533 -23.14 -5.79 -9.68
N GLY A 534 -23.52 -5.31 -8.49
CA GLY A 534 -23.96 -3.93 -8.30
C GLY A 534 -22.88 -2.90 -8.69
N LEU A 535 -21.61 -3.19 -8.42
CA LEU A 535 -20.48 -2.33 -8.79
C LEU A 535 -20.25 -2.32 -10.32
N LYS A 536 -20.41 -3.47 -10.99
CA LYS A 536 -20.37 -3.56 -12.46
C LYS A 536 -21.51 -2.77 -13.11
N GLU A 537 -22.74 -2.87 -12.59
CA GLU A 537 -23.88 -2.10 -13.08
C GLU A 537 -23.70 -0.59 -12.87
N ALA A 538 -23.20 -0.17 -11.70
CA ALA A 538 -22.91 1.23 -11.43
C ALA A 538 -21.85 1.78 -12.38
N LYS A 539 -20.79 1.02 -12.66
CA LYS A 539 -19.75 1.38 -13.62
C LYS A 539 -20.32 1.53 -15.03
N LEU A 540 -21.20 0.62 -15.47
CA LEU A 540 -21.86 0.71 -16.78
C LEU A 540 -22.74 1.97 -16.88
N LYS A 541 -23.55 2.25 -15.86
CA LYS A 541 -24.39 3.46 -15.80
C LYS A 541 -23.55 4.74 -15.86
N TRP A 542 -22.40 4.75 -15.20
CA TRP A 542 -21.49 5.89 -15.21
C TRP A 542 -20.88 6.12 -16.59
N VAL A 543 -20.40 5.06 -17.27
CA VAL A 543 -19.88 5.14 -18.64
C VAL A 543 -20.95 5.64 -19.61
N MET A 544 -22.18 5.12 -19.52
CA MET A 544 -23.29 5.62 -20.34
C MET A 544 -23.62 7.10 -20.08
N ALA A 545 -23.51 7.56 -18.84
CA ALA A 545 -23.73 8.96 -18.49
C ALA A 545 -22.62 9.86 -19.03
N GLU A 546 -21.36 9.40 -19.02
CA GLU A 546 -20.24 10.11 -19.66
C GLU A 546 -20.40 10.21 -21.17
N GLU A 547 -20.77 9.11 -21.85
CA GLU A 547 -21.04 9.12 -23.29
C GLU A 547 -22.17 10.09 -23.65
N LYS A 548 -23.28 10.06 -22.91
CA LYS A 548 -24.40 10.99 -23.10
C LYS A 548 -23.98 12.44 -22.86
N SER A 549 -23.16 12.69 -21.83
CA SER A 549 -22.64 14.03 -21.57
C SER A 549 -21.71 14.50 -22.69
N ALA A 550 -20.88 13.61 -23.24
CA ALA A 550 -20.00 13.93 -24.36
C ALA A 550 -20.80 14.24 -25.63
N GLU A 551 -21.87 13.49 -25.88
CA GLU A 551 -22.80 13.72 -26.99
C GLU A 551 -23.49 15.10 -26.88
N ILE A 552 -24.05 15.43 -25.72
CA ILE A 552 -24.66 16.75 -25.46
C ILE A 552 -23.63 17.88 -25.63
N GLN A 553 -22.40 17.69 -25.15
CA GLN A 553 -21.33 18.68 -25.34
C GLN A 553 -20.96 18.86 -26.82
N LEU A 554 -21.01 17.80 -27.62
CA LEU A 554 -20.74 17.86 -29.05
C LEU A 554 -21.87 18.58 -29.80
N GLU A 555 -23.12 18.28 -29.47
CA GLU A 555 -24.31 18.93 -30.02
C GLU A 555 -24.28 20.44 -29.73
N MET A 556 -24.06 20.83 -28.47
CA MET A 556 -23.95 22.23 -28.07
C MET A 556 -22.78 22.95 -28.78
N LYS A 557 -21.65 22.26 -28.99
CA LYS A 557 -20.53 22.80 -29.78
C LYS A 557 -20.90 23.02 -31.25
N ASN A 558 -21.71 22.14 -31.84
CA ASN A 558 -22.17 22.28 -33.22
C ASN A 558 -23.16 23.44 -33.36
N GLU A 559 -24.10 23.59 -32.43
CA GLU A 559 -25.03 24.72 -32.39
C GLU A 559 -24.32 26.06 -32.20
N MET A 560 -23.41 26.14 -31.23
CA MET A 560 -22.60 27.34 -30.99
C MET A 560 -21.75 27.71 -32.21
N ARG A 561 -21.22 26.70 -32.94
CA ARG A 561 -20.50 26.95 -34.19
C ARG A 561 -21.41 27.53 -35.26
N GLY A 562 -22.62 26.98 -35.43
CA GLY A 562 -23.62 27.52 -36.36
C GLY A 562 -23.99 28.97 -36.06
N LEU A 563 -24.19 29.31 -34.79
CA LEU A 563 -24.47 30.68 -34.35
C LEU A 563 -23.29 31.63 -34.61
N LEU A 564 -22.06 31.18 -34.35
CA LEU A 564 -20.85 31.95 -34.64
C LEU A 564 -20.68 32.19 -36.14
N ASP A 565 -20.95 31.20 -36.99
CA ASP A 565 -20.90 31.35 -38.43
C ASP A 565 -21.93 32.39 -38.93
N VAL A 566 -23.13 32.42 -38.33
CA VAL A 566 -24.15 33.45 -38.62
C VAL A 566 -23.67 34.84 -38.19
N LEU A 567 -23.11 34.98 -36.98
CA LEU A 567 -22.57 36.26 -36.50
C LEU A 567 -21.42 36.78 -37.37
N ILE A 568 -20.52 35.88 -37.79
CA ILE A 568 -19.42 36.21 -38.70
C ILE A 568 -19.97 36.65 -40.06
N LYS A 569 -20.96 35.94 -40.62
CA LYS A 569 -21.62 36.32 -41.89
C LYS A 569 -22.31 37.68 -41.79
N TYR A 570 -23.04 37.94 -40.69
CA TYR A 570 -23.75 39.19 -40.48
C TYR A 570 -22.79 40.37 -40.41
N ARG A 571 -21.68 40.19 -39.69
CA ARG A 571 -20.58 41.15 -39.62
C ARG A 571 -19.94 41.41 -41.00
N GLN A 572 -19.78 40.38 -41.81
CA GLN A 572 -19.16 40.50 -43.13
C GLN A 572 -20.10 41.14 -44.17
N ALA A 573 -21.41 40.96 -44.02
CA ALA A 573 -22.42 41.42 -44.97
C ALA A 573 -22.89 42.86 -44.71
N VAL A 574 -22.84 43.34 -43.46
CA VAL A 574 -23.42 44.64 -43.07
C VAL A 574 -22.37 45.51 -42.37
N ILE A 575 -22.31 46.80 -42.75
CA ILE A 575 -21.51 47.78 -42.00
C ILE A 575 -22.25 48.12 -40.71
N LEU A 576 -21.85 47.47 -39.62
CA LEU A 576 -22.45 47.64 -38.31
C LEU A 576 -21.87 48.87 -37.58
N PRO A 577 -22.66 49.55 -36.72
CA PRO A 577 -22.15 50.57 -35.81
C PRO A 577 -21.00 50.03 -34.93
N PRO A 578 -20.01 50.87 -34.55
CA PRO A 578 -18.83 50.43 -33.83
C PRO A 578 -19.13 49.63 -32.55
N ALA A 579 -20.13 50.05 -31.76
CA ALA A 579 -20.53 49.38 -30.52
C ALA A 579 -21.00 47.92 -30.75
N LEU A 580 -21.85 47.70 -31.75
CA LEU A 580 -22.33 46.36 -32.12
C LEU A 580 -21.23 45.51 -32.75
N SER A 581 -20.32 46.11 -33.53
CA SER A 581 -19.15 45.41 -34.06
C SER A 581 -18.24 44.89 -32.94
N THR A 582 -17.99 45.70 -31.91
CA THR A 582 -17.18 45.29 -30.76
C THR A 582 -17.84 44.20 -29.91
N GLU A 583 -19.16 44.23 -29.74
CA GLU A 583 -19.88 43.18 -29.01
C GLU A 583 -19.82 41.83 -29.74
N ILE A 584 -19.96 41.83 -31.07
CA ILE A 584 -19.82 40.62 -31.88
C ILE A 584 -18.38 40.08 -31.82
N GLU A 585 -17.36 40.94 -31.81
CA GLU A 585 -15.96 40.53 -31.61
C GLU A 585 -15.70 39.88 -30.26
N LEU A 586 -16.23 40.49 -29.19
CA LEU A 586 -16.14 39.96 -27.84
C LEU A 586 -16.87 38.61 -27.73
N ALA A 587 -18.06 38.49 -28.33
CA ALA A 587 -18.80 37.24 -28.36
C ALA A 587 -18.02 36.12 -29.10
N ILE A 588 -17.43 36.43 -30.25
CA ILE A 588 -16.59 35.48 -31.01
C ILE A 588 -15.34 35.09 -30.21
N HIS A 589 -14.64 36.06 -29.61
CA HIS A 589 -13.43 35.82 -28.83
C HIS A 589 -13.70 35.02 -27.54
N ASN A 590 -14.78 35.34 -26.83
CA ASN A 590 -15.18 34.61 -25.63
C ASN A 590 -15.61 33.18 -25.96
N SER A 591 -16.30 32.99 -27.09
CA SER A 591 -16.69 31.66 -27.56
C SER A 591 -15.49 30.85 -28.03
N ALA A 592 -14.41 31.47 -28.53
CA ALA A 592 -13.20 30.76 -28.94
C ALA A 592 -12.54 29.95 -27.80
N ARG A 593 -12.68 30.40 -26.55
CA ARG A 593 -12.24 29.62 -25.38
C ARG A 593 -13.00 28.30 -25.22
N PHE A 594 -14.29 28.28 -25.59
CA PHE A 594 -15.14 27.08 -25.56
C PHE A 594 -14.70 25.99 -26.55
N PHE A 595 -13.96 26.37 -27.59
CA PHE A 595 -13.40 25.47 -28.62
C PHE A 595 -11.89 25.25 -28.47
N GLY A 596 -11.32 25.50 -27.29
CA GLY A 596 -9.89 25.31 -27.04
C GLY A 596 -8.98 26.29 -27.81
N GLY A 597 -9.49 27.49 -28.11
CA GLY A 597 -8.73 28.59 -28.71
C GLY A 597 -8.55 28.51 -30.23
N ARG A 598 -9.21 27.58 -30.93
CA ARG A 598 -9.00 27.31 -32.36
C ARG A 598 -10.15 27.75 -33.26
N ILE A 599 -10.64 28.98 -33.12
CA ILE A 599 -11.56 29.55 -34.12
C ILE A 599 -10.76 30.45 -35.06
N ASN A 600 -10.43 29.92 -36.24
CA ASN A 600 -9.74 30.68 -37.29
C ASN A 600 -10.76 31.55 -38.06
N VAL A 601 -11.03 32.75 -37.55
CA VAL A 601 -11.81 33.74 -38.29
C VAL A 601 -10.87 34.45 -39.26
N LYS A 602 -11.00 34.18 -40.57
CA LYS A 602 -10.26 34.93 -41.59
C LYS A 602 -10.70 36.40 -41.57
N SER A 603 -9.89 37.27 -40.96
CA SER A 603 -10.09 38.71 -41.01
C SER A 603 -9.84 39.23 -42.43
N ARG A 604 -10.80 39.94 -43.01
CA ARG A 604 -10.62 40.66 -44.28
C ARG A 604 -9.55 41.73 -44.06
N SER A 605 -8.41 41.61 -44.74
CA SER A 605 -7.39 42.65 -44.77
C SER A 605 -8.02 43.94 -45.28
N ARG A 606 -7.88 45.02 -44.50
CA ARG A 606 -8.20 46.38 -44.96
C ARG A 606 -7.32 46.67 -46.17
N THR A 607 -7.89 46.73 -47.37
CA THR A 607 -7.29 47.44 -48.49
C THR A 607 -7.32 48.93 -48.15
N SER A 608 -6.14 49.48 -47.86
CA SER A 608 -5.90 50.92 -47.72
C SER A 608 -6.40 51.67 -48.96
N PRO A 609 -6.99 52.87 -48.83
CA PRO A 609 -7.39 53.66 -49.99
C PRO A 609 -6.13 54.19 -50.69
N THR A 610 -5.98 53.81 -51.96
CA THR A 610 -4.95 54.30 -52.87
C THR A 610 -5.06 55.82 -52.99
N ARG A 611 -4.00 56.52 -52.61
CA ARG A 611 -3.83 57.96 -52.82
C ARG A 611 -3.84 58.22 -54.33
N GLN A 612 -4.92 58.78 -54.87
CA GLN A 612 -4.92 59.33 -56.22
C GLN A 612 -3.93 60.51 -56.25
N ARG A 613 -2.88 60.39 -57.06
CA ARG A 613 -2.11 61.54 -57.52
C ARG A 613 -2.99 62.28 -58.52
N VAL A 614 -3.37 63.51 -58.17
CA VAL A 614 -3.87 64.50 -59.11
C VAL A 614 -2.63 65.14 -59.76
N ASN A 615 -2.65 65.25 -61.09
CA ASN A 615 -1.65 65.98 -61.87
C ASN A 615 -1.72 67.49 -61.58
#